data_AF-A0A7J8RMA2-F1
#
_entry.id   AF-A0A7J8RMA2-F1
#
_cell.length_a   1.000
_cell.length_b   1.000
_cell.length_c   1.000
_cell.angle_alpha   90.00
_cell.angle_beta   90.00
_cell.angle_gamma   90.00
#
_symmetry.space_group_name_H-M   'P 1'
#
loop_
_entity.id
_entity.type
_entity.pdbx_description
1 polymer ?
#
loop_
_entity_poly.entity_id
_entity_poly.type
_entity_poly.pdbx_seq_one_letter_code
_entity_poly.pdbx_strand_id
1 'polypeptide(L)' 'MYTYRESMVLGITNFSKLNVNQILQELSREWPGSSYDLLSKNCNHFCDEFCERLGVQKLPAHIGMLVLTNF' A
#
# COMPACT_ATOMS: atom_id res chain seq x y z
N MET A 1 -2.23 17.62 -10.21
CA MET A 1 -1.91 16.59 -11.23
C MET A 1 -0.76 15.77 -10.67
N TYR A 2 -0.98 14.51 -10.31
CA TYR A 2 0.10 13.61 -9.88
C TYR A 2 0.72 12.98 -11.12
N THR A 3 2.03 13.17 -11.29
CA THR A 3 2.80 12.51 -12.35
C THR A 3 3.58 11.38 -11.72
N TYR A 4 3.42 10.17 -12.26
CA TYR A 4 4.25 9.03 -11.89
C TYR A 4 5.73 9.39 -12.06
N ARG A 5 6.54 9.11 -11.04
CA ARG A 5 7.99 9.35 -11.07
C ARG A 5 8.76 8.05 -11.29
N GLU A 6 8.50 7.05 -10.44
CA GLU A 6 9.25 5.80 -10.42
C GLU A 6 8.49 4.70 -9.66
N SER A 7 9.00 3.47 -9.74
CA SER A 7 8.57 2.32 -8.96
C SER A 7 9.78 1.74 -8.22
N MET A 8 9.56 1.28 -7.00
CA MET A 8 10.59 0.70 -6.15
C MET A 8 10.12 -0.65 -5.61
N VAL A 9 11.02 -1.63 -5.57
CA VAL A 9 10.78 -2.92 -4.92
C VAL A 9 10.96 -2.76 -3.41
N LEU A 10 9.89 -2.99 -2.64
CA LEU A 10 9.91 -2.89 -1.17
C LEU A 10 10.25 -4.21 -0.45
N GLY A 11 10.27 -5.32 -1.18
CA GLY A 11 10.60 -6.64 -0.63
C GLY A 11 9.87 -7.78 -1.32
N ILE A 12 10.00 -8.97 -0.73
CA ILE A 12 9.33 -10.19 -1.15
C ILE A 12 8.49 -10.67 0.02
N THR A 13 7.25 -11.05 -0.25
CA THR A 13 6.38 -11.68 0.74
C THR A 13 6.26 -13.17 0.47
N ASN A 14 6.09 -13.97 1.53
CA ASN A 14 5.84 -15.40 1.44
C ASN A 14 4.35 -15.73 1.21
N PHE A 15 3.50 -14.70 1.15
CA PHE A 15 2.08 -14.89 0.87
C PHE A 15 1.83 -15.31 -0.57
N SER A 16 0.87 -16.21 -0.75
CA SER A 16 0.32 -16.51 -2.08
C SER A 16 -0.44 -15.30 -2.63
N LYS A 17 -0.62 -15.24 -3.96
CA LYS A 17 -1.43 -14.19 -4.60
C LYS A 17 -2.84 -14.09 -4.01
N LEU A 18 -3.42 -15.22 -3.61
CA LEU A 18 -4.75 -15.27 -2.99
C LEU A 18 -4.73 -14.58 -1.62
N ASN A 19 -3.73 -14.88 -0.79
CA ASN A 19 -3.58 -14.28 0.54
C ASN A 19 -3.32 -12.76 0.43
N VAL A 20 -2.48 -12.33 -0.52
CA VAL A 20 -2.24 -10.91 -0.79
C VAL A 20 -3.55 -10.19 -1.14
N ASN A 21 -4.37 -10.79 -2.00
CA ASN A 21 -5.67 -10.22 -2.38
C ASN A 21 -6.66 -10.17 -1.20
N GLN A 22 -6.65 -11.18 -0.32
CA GLN A 22 -7.48 -11.16 0.89
C GLN A 22 -7.08 -10.01 1.81
N ILE A 23 -5.78 -9.85 2.09
CA ILE A 23 -5.25 -8.74 2.91
C ILE A 23 -5.68 -7.40 2.30
N LEU A 24 -5.54 -7.26 0.98
CA LEU A 24 -5.94 -6.03 0.29
C LEU A 24 -7.44 -5.74 0.44
N GLN A 25 -8.30 -6.75 0.29
CA GLN A 25 -9.74 -6.60 0.43
C GLN A 25 -10.16 -6.24 1.86
N GLU A 26 -9.54 -6.86 2.86
CA GLU A 26 -9.78 -6.56 4.27
C GLU A 26 -9.40 -5.11 4.58
N LEU A 27 -8.18 -4.71 4.21
CA LEU A 27 -7.71 -3.34 4.43
C LEU A 27 -8.57 -2.30 3.70
N SER A 28 -9.04 -2.62 2.48
CA SER A 28 -9.94 -1.73 1.72
C SER A 28 -11.29 -1.51 2.43
N ARG A 29 -11.79 -2.49 3.20
CA ARG A 29 -13.03 -2.34 3.98
C ARG A 29 -12.82 -1.47 5.22
N GLU A 30 -11.65 -1.54 5.83
CA GLU A 30 -11.26 -0.70 6.96
C GLU A 30 -11.04 0.77 6.54
N TRP A 31 -10.74 1.00 5.25
CA TRP A 31 -10.39 2.29 4.68
C TRP A 31 -11.38 2.72 3.59
N PRO A 32 -12.64 2.98 3.96
CA PRO A 32 -13.60 3.52 3.00
C PRO A 32 -13.13 4.91 2.55
N GLY A 33 -13.35 5.23 1.27
CA GLY A 33 -12.94 6.52 0.68
C GLY A 33 -13.57 7.73 1.39
N SER A 34 -14.72 7.56 2.04
CA SER A 34 -15.34 8.59 2.89
C SER A 34 -14.53 8.94 4.15
N SER A 35 -13.59 8.08 4.55
CA SER A 35 -12.68 8.32 5.67
C SER A 35 -11.34 8.90 5.25
N TYR A 36 -11.17 9.26 3.97
CA TYR A 36 -9.92 9.79 3.46
C TYR A 36 -9.61 11.15 4.08
N ASP A 37 -8.46 11.25 4.74
CA ASP A 37 -7.93 12.48 5.31
C ASP A 37 -6.56 12.79 4.73
N LEU A 38 -6.36 14.03 4.27
CA LEU A 38 -5.15 14.42 3.55
C LEU A 38 -3.88 14.29 4.39
N LEU A 39 -3.98 14.41 5.72
CA LEU A 39 -2.82 14.48 6.62
C LEU A 39 -2.58 13.18 7.39
N SER A 40 -3.64 12.43 7.70
CA SER A 40 -3.61 11.33 8.67
C SER A 40 -4.20 10.02 8.16
N LYS A 41 -4.90 10.01 7.01
CA LYS A 41 -5.51 8.80 6.44
C LYS A 41 -5.61 8.90 4.91
N ASN A 42 -4.45 9.04 4.28
CA ASN A 42 -4.30 9.15 2.83
C ASN A 42 -3.68 7.89 2.21
N CYS A 43 -3.47 7.89 0.89
CA CYS A 43 -2.88 6.77 0.17
C CYS A 43 -1.51 6.29 0.72
N ASN A 44 -0.66 7.17 1.24
CA ASN A 44 0.64 6.78 1.78
C ASN A 44 0.49 5.93 3.03
N HIS A 45 -0.42 6.32 3.91
CA HIS A 45 -0.70 5.55 5.11
C HIS A 45 -1.29 4.17 4.74
N PHE A 46 -2.11 4.10 3.67
CA PHE A 46 -2.74 2.85 3.23
C PHE A 46 -1.66 1.87 2.79
N CYS A 47 -0.75 2.38 1.99
CA CYS A 47 0.38 1.63 1.49
C CYS A 47 1.33 1.20 2.61
N ASP A 48 1.56 2.03 3.65
CA ASP A 48 2.40 1.64 4.79
C ASP A 48 1.78 0.48 5.57
N GLU A 49 0.49 0.57 5.91
CA GLU A 49 -0.26 -0.49 6.58
C GLU A 49 -0.31 -1.77 5.74
N PHE A 50 -0.51 -1.65 4.42
CA PHE A 50 -0.49 -2.79 3.52
C PHE A 50 0.89 -3.47 3.48
N CYS A 51 1.98 -2.70 3.41
CA CYS A 51 3.34 -3.22 3.46
C CYS A 51 3.64 -3.92 4.79
N GLU A 52 3.17 -3.35 5.91
CA GLU A 52 3.30 -3.96 7.23
C GLU A 52 2.59 -5.31 7.30
N ARG A 53 1.35 -5.40 6.79
CA ARG A 53 0.61 -6.69 6.72
C ARG A 53 1.26 -7.72 5.81
N LEU A 54 1.93 -7.29 4.74
CA LEU A 54 2.68 -8.16 3.85
C LEU A 54 4.04 -8.60 4.42
N GLY A 55 4.49 -7.99 5.52
CA GLY A 55 5.80 -8.25 6.12
C GLY A 55 6.97 -7.73 5.27
N VAL A 56 6.74 -6.71 4.43
CA VAL A 56 7.78 -6.08 3.60
C VAL A 56 8.21 -4.74 4.21
N GLN A 57 9.25 -4.13 3.64
CA GLN A 57 9.73 -2.85 4.13
C GLN A 57 8.65 -1.76 4.00
N LYS A 58 8.56 -0.91 5.03
CA LYS A 58 7.72 0.29 5.04
C LYS A 58 8.10 1.27 3.94
N LEU A 59 7.17 2.14 3.58
CA LEU A 59 7.41 3.16 2.56
C LEU A 59 8.47 4.17 3.03
N PRO A 60 9.53 4.41 2.24
CA PRO A 60 10.42 5.54 2.47
C PRO A 60 9.65 6.87 2.46
N ALA A 61 9.95 7.77 3.40
CA ALA A 61 9.22 9.03 3.60
C ALA A 61 9.20 9.98 2.37
N HIS A 62 10.05 9.76 1.37
CA HIS A 62 10.11 10.55 0.14
C HIS A 62 9.24 10.00 -1.00
N ILE A 63 8.63 8.81 -0.83
CA ILE A 63 7.80 8.14 -1.84
C ILE A 63 6.33 8.42 -1.55
N GLY A 64 5.60 8.88 -2.59
CA GLY A 64 4.24 9.43 -2.45
C GLY A 64 3.09 8.58 -3.00
N MET A 65 3.32 7.32 -3.40
CA MET A 65 2.30 6.32 -3.71
C MET A 65 2.98 4.99 -4.09
N LEU A 66 2.45 3.84 -3.65
CA LEU A 66 2.86 2.55 -4.25
C LEU A 66 2.02 2.22 -5.47
N VAL A 67 2.69 1.71 -6.50
CA VAL A 67 2.08 0.88 -7.55
C VAL A 67 2.67 -0.51 -7.36
N LEU A 68 1.85 -1.47 -6.92
CA LEU A 68 2.25 -2.87 -6.86
C LEU A 68 2.39 -3.39 -8.30
N THR A 69 3.61 -3.35 -8.83
CA THR A 69 3.91 -4.00 -10.11
C THR A 69 4.43 -5.41 -9.84
N ASN A 70 3.67 -6.37 -10.36
CA ASN A 70 3.85 -7.83 -10.38
C ASN A 70 3.12 -8.62 -9.28
N PHE A 71 1.97 -9.16 -9.67
CA PHE A 71 1.35 -10.35 -9.07
C PHE A 71 1.97 -11.62 -9.65
#